data_AF-A0A143ZMV2-F1
#
_entry.id   AF-A0A143ZMV2-F1
#
_cell.length_a   1.000
_cell.length_b   1.000
_cell.length_c   1.000
_cell.angle_alpha   90.00
_cell.angle_beta   90.00
_cell.angle_gamma   90.00
#
_symmetry.space_group_name_H-M   'P 1'
#
loop_
_entity.id
_entity.type
_entity.pdbx_description
1 polymer ?
#
loop_
_entity_poly.entity_id
_entity_poly.type
_entity_poly.pdbx_seq_one_letter_code
_entity_poly.pdbx_strand_id
1 'polypeptide(L)'
;MTAIPKGTSGLHHITLITRKVQANVDFYVGFLGLRLVKRTAGFEDTAQLHLLYGDRIGTPGSLVTFLVWEDGGPGRVGEGQPSEIAFAIAPGSIGFWLQRALRYLVPVSGPAPEFGEPVLRLKDPDGVIVKLVGTTDIAGVEPAYTPGIPPEDAIRALRGATILTSRPVETATFLERHTGFRSAERTETIERLRSDAGDVIDVRDATGFWTSAPGTGTIDHIAVRAPDRKAVKALRDRLGAEDAGPTPAHDRTYFFSLYVREPGGSLIEVATDGPGMTIDEDEPTLGTRLFVPGQSENGPDEDITVLLPQFGLPGEERFAARELPFVHRLHQPAEPDGTTLFLLHGSGANELSLLPLARKAAPNALLVALRGRSLEEGAPRFYRRLGATTFDQADIANEAEALAAFIEGAASGYGIDLGRATFLGYSNGANLIAATLFLQPGLIRRAVLLRSMMPLETIPPADLSGTEVLIVSGADDSFDAYRPAQVAALAGAGAETTVVMLSAGHELSPEDAGTIASWLRALPAHQAL
;
A
#
# COMPACT_ATOMS: atom_id res chain seq x y z
N MET A 1 40.55 26.10 1.32
CA MET A 1 39.43 25.91 2.25
C MET A 1 38.37 26.95 1.96
N THR A 2 37.55 26.70 0.94
CA THR A 2 36.37 27.52 0.62
C THR A 2 35.27 27.14 1.60
N ALA A 3 34.71 28.12 2.30
CA ALA A 3 33.65 27.93 3.28
C ALA A 3 32.47 27.15 2.65
N ILE A 4 32.09 26.06 3.32
CA ILE A 4 30.95 25.22 2.99
C ILE A 4 29.70 26.12 2.99
N PRO A 5 28.84 26.11 1.96
CA PRO A 5 27.56 26.81 2.00
C PRO A 5 26.82 26.36 3.26
N LYS A 6 26.28 27.31 4.05
CA LYS A 6 25.50 27.02 5.26
C LYS A 6 24.59 25.81 5.00
N GLY A 7 24.89 24.73 5.73
CA GLY A 7 24.37 23.40 5.46
C GLY A 7 22.86 23.34 5.54
N THR A 8 22.35 22.25 5.00
CA THR A 8 21.05 21.66 5.29
C THR A 8 20.60 21.89 6.74
N SER A 9 19.36 22.37 6.93
CA SER A 9 18.89 22.91 8.20
C SER A 9 18.23 21.88 9.13
N GLY A 10 18.19 20.60 8.77
CA GLY A 10 17.54 19.57 9.59
C GLY A 10 16.97 18.40 8.81
N LEU A 11 16.12 17.61 9.48
CA LEU A 11 15.30 16.59 8.83
C LEU A 11 14.25 17.25 7.93
N HIS A 12 13.99 16.64 6.77
CA HIS A 12 12.92 17.04 5.87
C HIS A 12 11.69 16.15 6.05
N HIS A 13 11.88 14.84 5.89
CA HIS A 13 10.84 13.84 6.05
C HIS A 13 11.46 12.46 6.31
N ILE A 14 10.66 11.51 6.77
CA ILE A 14 11.06 10.10 6.86
C ILE A 14 10.00 9.26 6.16
N THR A 15 10.41 8.34 5.30
CA THR A 15 9.50 7.50 4.51
C THR A 15 9.57 6.05 4.96
N LEU A 16 8.41 5.45 5.20
CA LEU A 16 8.23 4.10 5.70
C LEU A 16 7.32 3.30 4.77
N ILE A 17 7.24 1.99 5.01
CA ILE A 17 6.37 1.07 4.26
C ILE A 17 5.33 0.47 5.19
N THR A 18 4.05 0.64 4.88
CA THR A 18 2.93 0.11 5.68
C THR A 18 2.19 -1.02 4.97
N ARG A 19 1.69 -2.00 5.72
CA ARG A 19 0.91 -3.12 5.18
C ARG A 19 -0.57 -2.84 5.02
N LYS A 20 -1.16 -2.00 5.87
CA LYS A 20 -2.62 -1.80 5.91
C LYS A 20 -2.93 -0.32 6.02
N VAL A 21 -3.47 0.26 4.95
CA VAL A 21 -3.72 1.71 4.87
C VAL A 21 -4.61 2.21 6.00
N GLN A 22 -5.68 1.48 6.33
CA GLN A 22 -6.61 1.93 7.36
C GLN A 22 -5.96 1.91 8.74
N ALA A 23 -5.20 0.86 9.08
CA ALA A 23 -4.50 0.78 10.36
C ALA A 23 -3.44 1.90 10.47
N ASN A 24 -2.75 2.19 9.38
CA ASN A 24 -1.79 3.29 9.30
C ASN A 24 -2.47 4.65 9.58
N VAL A 25 -3.57 4.96 8.89
CA VAL A 25 -4.34 6.21 9.10
C VAL A 25 -4.90 6.29 10.51
N ASP A 26 -5.44 5.20 11.05
CA ASP A 26 -5.93 5.13 12.43
C ASP A 26 -4.83 5.49 13.44
N PHE A 27 -3.59 5.07 13.19
CA PHE A 27 -2.46 5.35 14.06
C PHE A 27 -1.92 6.78 13.88
N TYR A 28 -1.54 7.16 12.66
CA TYR A 28 -0.86 8.43 12.40
C TYR A 28 -1.81 9.64 12.46
N VAL A 29 -3.05 9.49 12.01
CA VAL A 29 -4.07 10.55 12.12
C VAL A 29 -4.88 10.37 13.41
N GLY A 30 -5.46 9.19 13.65
CA GLY A 30 -6.36 8.99 14.79
C GLY A 30 -5.65 9.02 16.15
N PHE A 31 -4.57 8.25 16.31
CA PHE A 31 -3.87 8.12 17.58
C PHE A 31 -2.86 9.24 17.82
N LEU A 32 -1.94 9.48 16.88
CA LEU A 32 -0.89 10.52 16.99
C LEU A 32 -1.40 11.93 16.69
N GLY A 33 -2.53 12.07 16.00
CA GLY A 33 -3.12 13.37 15.71
C GLY A 33 -2.42 14.18 14.63
N LEU A 34 -1.59 13.54 13.79
CA LEU A 34 -0.99 14.21 12.64
C LEU A 34 -2.05 14.47 11.57
N ARG A 35 -1.83 15.48 10.73
CA ARG A 35 -2.69 15.75 9.59
C ARG A 35 -2.22 14.96 8.39
N LEU A 36 -3.14 14.29 7.69
CA LEU A 36 -2.89 13.86 6.33
C LEU A 36 -2.83 15.13 5.45
N VAL A 37 -1.62 15.48 4.99
CA VAL A 37 -1.38 16.72 4.22
C VAL A 37 -1.35 16.45 2.71
N LYS A 38 -1.14 15.19 2.31
CA LYS A 38 -1.21 14.80 0.90
C LYS A 38 -1.50 13.31 0.75
N ARG A 39 -2.28 12.95 -0.27
CA ARG A 39 -2.45 11.58 -0.75
C ARG A 39 -2.17 11.55 -2.26
N THR A 40 -1.25 10.71 -2.69
CA THR A 40 -0.83 10.62 -4.10
C THR A 40 -0.61 9.17 -4.50
N ALA A 41 -0.78 8.85 -5.77
CA ALA A 41 -0.17 7.66 -6.35
C ALA A 41 1.36 7.81 -6.35
N GLY A 42 2.07 6.69 -6.33
CA GLY A 42 3.51 6.63 -6.34
C GLY A 42 4.08 7.20 -7.65
N PHE A 43 5.22 7.88 -7.54
CA PHE A 43 5.91 8.44 -8.70
C PHE A 43 6.66 7.39 -9.52
N GLU A 44 7.08 6.29 -8.88
CA GLU A 44 7.76 5.16 -9.54
C GLU A 44 6.75 4.05 -9.91
N ASP A 45 5.69 3.89 -9.10
CA ASP A 45 4.61 2.92 -9.31
C ASP A 45 3.27 3.61 -8.99
N THR A 46 2.48 3.87 -10.02
CA THR A 46 1.19 4.56 -9.87
C THR A 46 0.12 3.70 -9.20
N ALA A 47 0.31 2.38 -9.10
CA ALA A 47 -0.58 1.48 -8.35
C ALA A 47 -0.30 1.46 -6.84
N GLN A 48 0.73 2.19 -6.39
CA GLN A 48 1.07 2.32 -4.98
C GLN A 48 0.53 3.63 -4.41
N LEU A 49 -0.25 3.54 -3.34
CA LEU A 49 -0.68 4.74 -2.62
C LEU A 49 0.47 5.27 -1.76
N HIS A 50 0.68 6.57 -1.78
CA HIS A 50 1.67 7.30 -0.98
C HIS A 50 0.96 8.35 -0.13
N LEU A 51 1.04 8.19 1.20
CA LEU A 51 0.43 9.09 2.17
C LEU A 51 1.50 9.93 2.86
N LEU A 52 1.23 11.23 3.01
CA LEU A 52 2.11 12.17 3.69
C LEU A 52 1.37 12.76 4.89
N TYR A 53 1.91 12.56 6.08
CA TYR A 53 1.41 13.13 7.33
C TYR A 53 2.36 14.17 7.86
N GLY A 54 1.84 15.22 8.48
CA GLY A 54 2.65 16.27 9.09
C GLY A 54 1.85 17.21 9.95
N ASP A 55 2.38 18.43 10.09
CA ASP A 55 1.73 19.54 10.78
C ASP A 55 0.63 20.20 9.93
N ARG A 56 0.23 21.44 10.27
CA ARG A 56 -0.88 22.16 9.62
C ARG A 56 -0.76 22.24 8.10
N ILE A 57 0.44 22.42 7.56
CA ILE A 57 0.68 22.60 6.12
C ILE A 57 1.70 21.61 5.52
N GLY A 58 2.21 20.68 6.33
CA GLY A 58 3.22 19.71 5.92
C GLY A 58 4.61 20.33 5.77
N THR A 59 5.06 21.13 6.75
CA THR A 59 6.38 21.77 6.65
C THR A 59 7.52 20.73 6.68
N PRO A 60 8.63 20.96 5.96
CA PRO A 60 9.85 20.16 6.13
C PRO A 60 10.25 20.06 7.61
N GLY A 61 10.54 18.84 8.06
CA GLY A 61 10.83 18.52 9.46
C GLY A 61 9.60 18.06 10.26
N SER A 62 8.37 18.21 9.74
CA SER A 62 7.17 17.62 10.36
C SER A 62 6.73 16.30 9.71
N LEU A 63 7.26 16.01 8.52
CA LEU A 63 6.68 15.04 7.60
C LEU A 63 7.10 13.59 7.90
N VAL A 64 6.13 12.70 8.06
CA VAL A 64 6.31 11.25 7.97
C VAL A 64 5.47 10.74 6.80
N THR A 65 6.04 9.90 5.94
CA THR A 65 5.37 9.45 4.72
C THR A 65 5.36 7.93 4.62
N PHE A 66 4.37 7.38 3.91
CA PHE A 66 4.14 5.95 3.82
C PHE A 66 3.88 5.50 2.40
N LEU A 67 4.72 4.57 1.92
CA LEU A 67 4.42 3.74 0.76
C LEU A 67 3.50 2.60 1.22
N VAL A 68 2.29 2.54 0.67
CA VAL A 68 1.28 1.56 1.05
C VAL A 68 1.48 0.29 0.24
N TRP A 69 2.13 -0.71 0.83
CA TRP A 69 2.31 -2.03 0.25
C TRP A 69 1.23 -2.95 0.78
N GLU A 70 0.01 -2.74 0.31
CA GLU A 70 -1.08 -3.37 1.02
C GLU A 70 -1.12 -4.89 0.84
N ASP A 71 -1.21 -5.60 1.97
CA ASP A 71 -0.98 -7.05 2.05
C ASP A 71 0.37 -7.49 1.46
N GLY A 72 1.35 -6.59 1.48
CA GLY A 72 2.74 -6.85 1.14
C GLY A 72 3.42 -7.70 2.21
N GLY A 73 4.51 -8.35 1.81
CA GLY A 73 5.34 -9.14 2.72
C GLY A 73 5.95 -8.30 3.84
N PRO A 74 6.16 -8.88 5.04
CA PRO A 74 6.88 -8.21 6.12
C PRO A 74 8.34 -7.99 5.73
N GLY A 75 8.86 -6.81 6.04
CA GLY A 75 10.28 -6.54 5.96
C GLY A 75 11.04 -7.07 7.18
N ARG A 76 12.34 -6.83 7.22
CA ARG A 76 13.19 -7.13 8.38
C ARG A 76 14.06 -5.93 8.69
N VAL A 77 13.82 -5.30 9.84
CA VAL A 77 14.72 -4.27 10.37
C VAL A 77 16.05 -4.91 10.76
N GLY A 78 17.15 -4.31 10.33
CA GLY A 78 18.50 -4.83 10.53
C GLY A 78 19.56 -3.83 10.08
N GLU A 79 20.80 -4.32 9.99
CA GLU A 79 21.93 -3.53 9.51
C GLU A 79 21.67 -2.92 8.12
N GLY A 80 22.07 -1.66 7.94
CA GLY A 80 21.98 -0.90 6.69
C GLY A 80 20.63 -0.22 6.46
N GLN A 81 19.83 -0.08 7.52
CA GLN A 81 18.56 0.63 7.49
C GLN A 81 18.30 1.40 8.80
N PRO A 82 17.44 2.44 8.75
CA PRO A 82 16.88 3.02 9.96
C PRO A 82 15.96 2.05 10.70
N SER A 83 15.91 2.16 12.03
CA SER A 83 15.17 1.25 12.93
C SER A 83 14.12 1.93 13.79
N GLU A 84 14.26 3.22 14.06
CA GLU A 84 13.33 4.00 14.89
C GLU A 84 13.13 5.38 14.27
N ILE A 85 11.91 5.91 14.38
CA ILE A 85 11.62 7.34 14.16
C ILE A 85 11.27 8.00 15.48
N ALA A 86 11.44 9.31 15.58
CA ALA A 86 11.14 10.07 16.78
C ALA A 86 10.37 11.36 16.45
N PHE A 87 9.37 11.67 17.28
CA PHE A 87 8.64 12.92 17.28
C PHE A 87 8.95 13.71 18.56
N ALA A 88 8.99 15.04 18.43
CA ALA A 88 9.17 15.96 19.55
C ALA A 88 7.81 16.30 20.17
N ILE A 89 7.73 16.19 21.50
CA ILE A 89 6.60 16.63 22.32
C ILE A 89 7.10 17.53 23.44
N ALA A 90 6.20 18.24 24.14
CA ALA A 90 6.59 18.95 25.34
C ALA A 90 7.09 17.96 26.42
N PRO A 91 8.12 18.29 27.22
CA PRO A 91 8.56 17.42 28.32
C PRO A 91 7.42 17.04 29.30
N GLY A 92 6.49 17.96 29.56
CA GLY A 92 5.34 17.72 30.42
C GLY A 92 4.30 16.75 29.83
N SER A 93 4.33 16.48 28.53
CA SER A 93 3.31 15.70 27.82
C SER A 93 3.55 14.19 27.85
N ILE A 94 4.69 13.73 28.39
CA ILE A 94 4.99 12.30 28.55
C ILE A 94 3.87 11.57 29.28
N GLY A 95 3.32 12.17 30.36
CA GLY A 95 2.22 11.58 31.11
C GLY A 95 0.93 11.43 30.29
N PHE A 96 0.59 12.46 29.49
CA PHE A 96 -0.56 12.43 28.58
C PHE A 96 -0.43 11.28 27.58
N TRP A 97 0.72 11.19 26.91
CA TRP A 97 0.95 10.18 25.87
C TRP A 97 0.98 8.75 26.41
N LEU A 98 1.53 8.53 27.61
CA LEU A 98 1.46 7.22 28.27
C LEU A 98 0.02 6.82 28.57
N GLN A 99 -0.78 7.71 29.15
CA GLN A 99 -2.19 7.44 29.44
C GLN A 99 -3.00 7.22 28.16
N ARG A 100 -2.71 7.98 27.10
CA ARG A 100 -3.33 7.82 25.80
C ARG A 100 -2.99 6.46 25.20
N ALA A 101 -1.72 6.07 25.18
CA ALA A 101 -1.29 4.77 24.68
C ALA A 101 -2.01 3.61 25.40
N LEU A 102 -2.11 3.67 26.73
CA LEU A 102 -2.84 2.68 27.52
C LEU A 102 -4.34 2.64 27.19
N ARG A 103 -4.99 3.79 27.00
CA ARG A 103 -6.42 3.89 26.64
C ARG A 103 -6.71 3.26 25.27
N TYR A 104 -5.84 3.50 24.29
CA TYR A 104 -5.99 3.00 22.93
C TYR A 104 -5.31 1.64 22.71
N LEU A 105 -4.77 1.02 23.78
CA LEU A 105 -4.06 -0.26 23.74
C LEU A 105 -2.88 -0.27 22.75
N VAL A 106 -2.24 0.88 22.56
CA VAL A 106 -1.01 0.99 21.76
C VAL A 106 0.16 0.45 22.58
N PRO A 107 0.93 -0.52 22.08
CA PRO A 107 2.08 -1.05 22.80
C PRO A 107 3.07 0.06 23.12
N VAL A 108 3.40 0.22 24.40
CA VAL A 108 4.26 1.30 24.90
C VAL A 108 5.31 0.77 25.87
N SER A 109 6.50 1.36 25.83
CA SER A 109 7.57 1.14 26.81
C SER A 109 8.22 2.46 27.22
N GLY A 110 8.80 2.49 28.42
CA GLY A 110 9.27 3.70 29.07
C GLY A 110 8.22 4.34 30.00
N PRO A 111 8.41 5.61 30.42
CA PRO A 111 9.43 6.53 29.94
C PRO A 111 10.85 6.14 30.42
N ALA A 112 11.85 6.37 29.57
CA ALA A 112 13.26 6.18 29.90
C ALA A 112 14.07 7.43 29.48
N PRO A 113 15.13 7.80 30.22
CA PRO A 113 16.00 8.88 29.80
C PRO A 113 16.95 8.43 28.67
N GLU A 114 17.03 9.22 27.61
CA GLU A 114 18.02 9.09 26.53
C GLU A 114 18.68 10.43 26.29
N PHE A 115 20.00 10.50 26.48
CA PHE A 115 20.76 11.74 26.34
C PHE A 115 20.15 12.92 27.15
N GLY A 116 19.54 12.62 28.30
CA GLY A 116 18.89 13.61 29.16
C GLY A 116 17.45 13.96 28.79
N GLU A 117 16.91 13.42 27.69
CA GLU A 117 15.51 13.61 27.27
C GLU A 117 14.64 12.42 27.73
N PRO A 118 13.44 12.64 28.30
CA PRO A 118 12.49 11.56 28.55
C PRO A 118 11.89 11.05 27.24
N VAL A 119 11.92 9.73 27.05
CA VAL A 119 11.46 9.05 25.83
C VAL A 119 10.42 7.99 26.15
N LEU A 120 9.29 8.03 25.44
CA LEU A 120 8.35 6.92 25.32
C LEU A 120 8.54 6.24 23.97
N ARG A 121 8.54 4.91 23.93
CA ARG A 121 8.56 4.12 22.70
C ARG A 121 7.21 3.46 22.48
N LEU A 122 6.60 3.75 21.34
CA LEU A 122 5.39 3.13 20.85
C LEU A 122 5.74 2.11 19.76
N LYS A 123 4.83 1.17 19.50
CA LYS A 123 4.81 0.41 18.25
C LYS A 123 3.64 0.84 17.39
N ASP A 124 3.92 1.17 16.14
CA ASP A 124 2.86 1.34 15.14
C ASP A 124 2.22 -0.02 14.76
N PRO A 125 1.15 -0.03 13.95
CA PRO A 125 0.47 -1.27 13.56
C PRO A 125 1.34 -2.27 12.79
N ASP A 126 2.41 -1.80 12.13
CA ASP A 126 3.36 -2.64 11.39
C ASP A 126 4.59 -3.02 12.24
N GLY A 127 4.65 -2.59 13.50
CA GLY A 127 5.70 -2.91 14.46
C GLY A 127 6.90 -1.95 14.47
N VAL A 128 6.85 -0.85 13.70
CA VAL A 128 7.87 0.21 13.70
C VAL A 128 7.91 0.88 15.07
N ILE A 129 9.12 1.17 15.55
CA ILE A 129 9.31 1.90 16.80
C ILE A 129 9.15 3.40 16.53
N VAL A 130 8.13 4.00 17.17
CA VAL A 130 7.87 5.43 17.15
C VAL A 130 8.15 6.02 18.52
N LYS A 131 9.20 6.84 18.62
CA LYS A 131 9.58 7.54 19.85
C LYS A 131 8.81 8.84 20.01
N LEU A 132 8.34 9.12 21.21
CA LEU A 132 7.89 10.44 21.64
C LEU A 132 8.92 10.99 22.64
N VAL A 133 9.60 12.07 22.24
CA VAL A 133 10.74 12.64 22.97
C VAL A 133 10.33 13.97 23.56
N GLY A 134 10.35 14.07 24.89
CA GLY A 134 10.05 15.31 25.60
C GLY A 134 11.23 16.27 25.52
N THR A 135 11.14 17.31 24.70
CA THR A 135 12.26 18.23 24.46
C THR A 135 11.82 19.69 24.31
N THR A 136 12.74 20.60 24.62
CA THR A 136 12.61 22.05 24.36
C THR A 136 13.46 22.52 23.19
N ASP A 137 14.23 21.61 22.59
CA ASP A 137 15.26 21.93 21.61
C ASP A 137 14.74 22.15 20.19
N ILE A 138 13.50 21.73 19.94
CA ILE A 138 12.81 21.96 18.68
C ILE A 138 11.92 23.19 18.84
N ALA A 139 12.18 24.21 18.02
CA ALA A 139 11.28 25.34 17.86
C ALA A 139 9.96 24.82 17.26
N GLY A 140 8.88 24.87 18.04
CA GLY A 140 7.60 24.30 17.62
C GLY A 140 7.07 24.99 16.36
N VAL A 141 6.57 24.19 15.42
CA VAL A 141 5.64 24.66 14.38
C VAL A 141 4.22 24.53 14.94
N GLU A 142 3.26 25.25 14.36
CA GLU A 142 1.86 25.09 14.74
C GLU A 142 1.38 23.66 14.39
N PRO A 143 1.07 22.83 15.39
CA PRO A 143 0.62 21.47 15.14
C PRO A 143 -0.72 21.51 14.41
N ALA A 144 -0.95 20.55 13.51
CA ALA A 144 -2.31 20.29 13.08
C ALA A 144 -3.08 19.70 14.26
N TYR A 145 -4.18 20.34 14.63
CA TYR A 145 -5.00 19.87 15.75
C TYR A 145 -5.90 18.74 15.30
N THR A 146 -5.82 17.61 16.00
CA THR A 146 -6.79 16.52 15.90
C THR A 146 -7.67 16.50 17.15
N PRO A 147 -9.00 16.29 17.02
CA PRO A 147 -9.89 16.15 18.17
C PRO A 147 -9.37 15.13 19.20
N GLY A 148 -9.34 15.56 20.47
CA GLY A 148 -8.95 14.69 21.59
C GLY A 148 -7.47 14.71 21.97
N ILE A 149 -6.66 15.62 21.41
CA ILE A 149 -5.30 15.93 21.89
C ILE A 149 -5.21 17.43 22.19
N PRO A 150 -4.99 17.86 23.45
CA PRO A 150 -4.79 19.27 23.77
C PRO A 150 -3.60 19.88 23.00
N PRO A 151 -3.67 21.16 22.57
CA PRO A 151 -2.57 21.79 21.82
C PRO A 151 -1.21 21.73 22.53
N GLU A 152 -1.19 21.81 23.85
CA GLU A 152 0.01 21.70 24.69
C GLU A 152 0.68 20.32 24.64
N ASP A 153 -0.10 19.27 24.33
CA ASP A 153 0.32 17.88 24.28
C ASP A 153 0.57 17.36 22.86
N ALA A 154 0.27 18.17 21.83
CA ALA A 154 0.43 17.80 20.44
C ALA A 154 1.90 17.54 20.06
N ILE A 155 2.09 16.66 19.07
CA ILE A 155 3.38 16.46 18.40
C ILE A 155 3.76 17.76 17.68
N ARG A 156 5.01 18.18 17.85
CA ARG A 156 5.51 19.47 17.35
C ARG A 156 6.23 19.35 16.01
N ALA A 157 7.03 18.31 15.84
CA ALA A 157 7.81 18.01 14.63
C ALA A 157 8.44 16.61 14.76
N LEU A 158 9.15 16.16 13.72
CA LEU A 158 10.15 15.12 13.87
C LEU A 158 11.22 15.57 14.87
N ARG A 159 11.64 14.65 15.73
CA ARG A 159 12.81 14.80 16.59
C ARG A 159 14.04 14.19 15.95
N GLY A 160 13.89 13.05 15.28
CA GLY A 160 15.04 12.28 14.84
C GLY A 160 14.74 10.91 14.26
N ALA A 161 15.81 10.19 13.91
CA ALA A 161 15.79 8.80 13.51
C ALA A 161 17.01 8.04 14.07
N THR A 162 16.94 6.71 14.11
CA THR A 162 18.06 5.86 14.53
C THR A 162 18.49 4.93 13.40
N ILE A 163 19.75 5.02 12.96
CA ILE A 163 20.35 4.18 11.92
C ILE A 163 21.08 2.99 12.57
N LEU A 164 20.86 1.78 12.04
CA LEU A 164 21.65 0.60 12.40
C LEU A 164 22.73 0.36 11.35
N THR A 165 24.00 0.37 11.76
CA THR A 165 25.14 0.23 10.84
C THR A 165 26.26 -0.59 11.49
N SER A 166 26.96 -1.42 10.69
CA SER A 166 28.22 -2.04 11.12
C SER A 166 29.43 -1.12 10.91
N ARG A 167 29.22 0.08 10.35
CA ARG A 167 30.24 1.07 10.02
C ARG A 167 29.92 2.42 10.67
N PRO A 168 29.77 2.50 12.00
CA PRO A 168 29.28 3.69 12.68
C PRO A 168 30.12 4.94 12.42
N VAL A 169 31.45 4.80 12.37
CA VAL A 169 32.37 5.94 12.13
C VAL A 169 32.21 6.47 10.71
N GLU A 170 32.13 5.60 9.72
CA GLU A 170 31.97 5.97 8.32
C GLU A 170 30.58 6.56 8.05
N THR A 171 29.53 5.97 8.62
CA THR A 171 28.17 6.50 8.57
C THR A 171 28.12 7.91 9.18
N ALA A 172 28.66 8.11 10.38
CA ALA A 172 28.67 9.41 11.03
C ALA A 172 29.45 10.45 10.19
N THR A 173 30.66 10.12 9.76
CA THR A 173 31.52 11.00 8.94
C THR A 173 30.83 11.41 7.63
N PHE A 174 30.15 10.47 6.97
CA PHE A 174 29.39 10.75 5.76
C PHE A 174 28.26 11.75 6.01
N LEU A 175 27.46 11.52 7.05
CA LEU A 175 26.37 12.41 7.42
C LEU A 175 26.90 13.81 7.77
N GLU A 176 27.99 13.91 8.53
CA GLU A 176 28.58 15.22 8.85
C GLU A 176 29.03 16.00 7.62
N ARG A 177 29.70 15.31 6.67
CA ARG A 177 30.24 15.94 5.47
C ARG A 177 29.15 16.43 4.50
N HIS A 178 28.05 15.70 4.41
CA HIS A 178 27.07 15.88 3.33
C HIS A 178 25.70 16.42 3.77
N THR A 179 25.37 16.31 5.06
CA THR A 179 24.00 16.57 5.56
C THR A 179 23.91 17.62 6.66
N GLY A 180 25.01 18.31 7.00
CA GLY A 180 25.00 19.45 7.93
C GLY A 180 24.79 19.09 9.41
N PHE A 181 24.47 17.83 9.70
CA PHE A 181 24.49 17.25 11.04
C PHE A 181 25.92 17.24 11.59
N ARG A 182 26.07 17.30 12.92
CA ARG A 182 27.37 17.30 13.60
C ARG A 182 27.31 16.43 14.86
N SER A 183 28.37 15.68 15.15
CA SER A 183 28.50 14.90 16.38
C SER A 183 28.31 15.80 17.60
N ALA A 184 27.48 15.35 18.53
CA ALA A 184 27.07 16.11 19.70
C ALA A 184 27.27 15.29 20.98
N GLU A 185 26.62 14.14 21.08
CA GLU A 185 26.72 13.23 22.22
C GLU A 185 27.09 11.82 21.79
N ARG A 186 27.69 11.06 22.71
CA ARG A 186 28.10 9.69 22.45
C ARG A 186 27.96 8.81 23.69
N THR A 187 27.48 7.59 23.46
CA THR A 187 27.48 6.49 24.43
C THR A 187 28.46 5.40 23.97
N GLU A 188 28.45 4.23 24.61
CA GLU A 188 29.25 3.09 24.16
C GLU A 188 28.83 2.61 22.76
N THR A 189 27.54 2.62 22.45
CA THR A 189 26.98 2.00 21.23
C THR A 189 26.28 2.97 20.29
N ILE A 190 26.13 4.24 20.66
CA ILE A 190 25.39 5.24 19.88
C ILE A 190 26.20 6.53 19.81
N GLU A 191 26.38 7.04 18.60
CA GLU A 191 26.83 8.41 18.32
C GLU A 191 25.62 9.24 17.85
N ARG A 192 25.32 10.32 18.57
CA ARG A 192 24.23 11.24 18.24
C ARG A 192 24.77 12.40 17.44
N LEU A 193 24.24 12.56 16.23
CA LEU A 193 24.47 13.73 15.40
C LEU A 193 23.30 14.70 15.54
N ARG A 194 23.55 16.01 15.53
CA ARG A 194 22.55 17.07 15.71
C ARG A 194 22.58 18.08 14.56
N SER A 195 21.40 18.52 14.11
CA SER A 195 21.25 19.59 13.12
C SER A 195 21.19 20.98 13.76
N ASP A 196 21.25 22.03 12.93
CA ASP A 196 21.04 23.41 13.38
C ASP A 196 19.60 23.66 13.88
N ALA A 197 18.60 22.93 13.37
CA ALA A 197 17.22 22.99 13.86
C ALA A 197 16.97 22.19 15.14
N GLY A 198 17.99 21.46 15.62
CA GLY A 198 17.92 20.68 16.85
C GLY A 198 17.55 19.22 16.64
N ASP A 199 17.20 18.78 15.42
CA ASP A 199 16.91 17.37 15.09
C ASP A 199 18.12 16.47 15.33
N VAL A 200 17.90 15.16 15.50
CA VAL A 200 18.98 14.19 15.70
C VAL A 200 18.94 13.02 14.74
N ILE A 201 20.12 12.51 14.40
CA ILE A 201 20.31 11.18 13.82
C ILE A 201 21.21 10.41 14.77
N ASP A 202 20.66 9.37 15.39
CA ASP A 202 21.39 8.47 16.26
C ASP A 202 21.99 7.34 15.39
N VAL A 203 23.32 7.29 15.29
CA VAL A 203 24.06 6.24 14.60
C VAL A 203 24.39 5.16 15.62
N ARG A 204 23.74 4.01 15.52
CA ARG A 204 23.92 2.88 16.44
C ARG A 204 24.79 1.81 15.81
N ASP A 205 25.83 1.42 16.52
CA ASP A 205 26.67 0.28 16.15
C ASP A 205 25.84 -1.01 16.25
N ALA A 206 25.69 -1.67 15.11
CA ALA A 206 24.96 -2.91 14.91
C ALA A 206 25.88 -4.02 14.36
N THR A 207 27.19 -3.92 14.61
CA THR A 207 28.16 -4.95 14.21
C THR A 207 27.76 -6.33 14.75
N GLY A 208 27.62 -7.31 13.85
CA GLY A 208 27.20 -8.68 14.19
C GLY A 208 25.68 -8.89 14.27
N PHE A 209 24.87 -7.87 13.95
CA PHE A 209 23.43 -7.98 13.79
C PHE A 209 23.05 -8.52 12.40
N TRP A 210 21.82 -8.99 12.21
CA TRP A 210 21.38 -9.47 10.89
C TRP A 210 21.13 -8.32 9.91
N THR A 211 21.37 -8.58 8.63
CA THR A 211 21.10 -7.62 7.55
C THR A 211 19.60 -7.35 7.42
N SER A 212 19.27 -6.10 7.11
CA SER A 212 17.92 -5.69 6.79
C SER A 212 17.37 -6.35 5.52
N ALA A 213 16.04 -6.31 5.36
CA ALA A 213 15.35 -6.67 4.12
C ALA A 213 14.13 -5.74 3.94
N PRO A 214 13.89 -5.21 2.73
CA PRO A 214 12.77 -4.30 2.49
C PRO A 214 11.43 -5.02 2.66
N GLY A 215 10.42 -4.28 3.10
CA GLY A 215 9.05 -4.77 3.23
C GLY A 215 8.25 -3.94 4.21
N THR A 216 7.01 -4.36 4.48
CA THR A 216 6.13 -3.69 5.43
C THR A 216 6.75 -3.66 6.83
N GLY A 217 6.59 -2.55 7.55
CA GLY A 217 7.20 -2.34 8.87
C GLY A 217 8.68 -1.94 8.85
N THR A 218 9.20 -1.50 7.70
CA THR A 218 10.56 -0.95 7.59
C THR A 218 10.55 0.53 7.21
N ILE A 219 11.65 1.22 7.53
CA ILE A 219 11.90 2.60 7.12
C ILE A 219 12.73 2.56 5.83
N ASP A 220 12.21 3.14 4.76
CA ASP A 220 12.85 3.12 3.45
C ASP A 220 14.03 4.09 3.37
N HIS A 221 13.82 5.34 3.80
CA HIS A 221 14.87 6.37 3.82
C HIS A 221 14.61 7.49 4.83
N ILE A 222 15.68 8.23 5.13
CA ILE A 222 15.66 9.48 5.90
C ILE A 222 16.02 10.62 4.95
N ALA A 223 15.16 11.65 4.87
CA ALA A 223 15.41 12.84 4.09
C ALA A 223 15.89 14.00 4.95
N VAL A 224 16.89 14.74 4.46
CA VAL A 224 17.40 15.98 5.06
C VAL A 224 17.15 17.18 4.15
N ARG A 225 17.02 18.37 4.74
CA ARG A 225 16.58 19.60 4.07
C ARG A 225 17.68 20.23 3.24
N ALA A 226 17.39 20.64 2.00
CA ALA A 226 18.21 21.55 1.22
C ALA A 226 17.44 22.85 0.97
N PRO A 227 18.13 24.01 0.97
CA PRO A 227 17.44 25.29 0.77
C PRO A 227 16.83 25.43 -0.62
N ASP A 228 17.48 24.87 -1.66
CA ASP A 228 17.03 25.00 -3.03
C ASP A 228 17.62 23.92 -3.96
N ARG A 229 17.13 23.88 -5.21
CA ARG A 229 17.60 22.94 -6.24
C ARG A 229 19.10 23.10 -6.55
N LYS A 230 19.65 24.30 -6.37
CA LYS A 230 21.08 24.57 -6.63
C LYS A 230 21.94 23.86 -5.59
N ALA A 231 21.55 23.87 -4.33
CA ALA A 231 22.21 23.14 -3.26
C ALA A 231 22.18 21.62 -3.49
N VAL A 232 21.02 21.08 -3.90
CA VAL A 232 20.90 19.65 -4.25
C VAL A 232 21.83 19.28 -5.41
N LYS A 233 21.84 20.07 -6.49
CA LYS A 233 22.74 19.83 -7.64
C LYS A 233 24.22 19.93 -7.25
N ALA A 234 24.61 20.93 -6.46
CA ALA A 234 25.98 21.08 -5.98
C ALA A 234 26.42 19.93 -5.07
N LEU A 235 25.51 19.36 -4.28
CA LEU A 235 25.79 18.15 -3.52
C LEU A 235 25.96 16.94 -4.43
N ARG A 236 25.09 16.78 -5.44
CA ARG A 236 25.21 15.70 -6.44
C ARG A 236 26.56 15.72 -7.15
N ASP A 237 27.02 16.89 -7.59
CA ASP A 237 28.33 17.05 -8.23
C ASP A 237 29.47 16.65 -7.30
N ARG A 238 29.38 17.01 -6.01
CA ARG A 238 30.37 16.66 -4.99
C ARG A 238 30.41 15.15 -4.72
N LEU A 239 29.24 14.53 -4.54
CA LEU A 239 29.13 13.07 -4.36
C LEU A 239 29.66 12.30 -5.58
N GLY A 240 29.42 12.82 -6.79
CA GLY A 240 30.00 12.26 -8.02
C GLY A 240 31.51 12.38 -8.09
N ALA A 241 32.09 13.50 -7.63
CA ALA A 241 33.54 13.68 -7.55
C ALA A 241 34.21 12.78 -6.49
N GLU A 242 33.46 12.36 -5.47
CA GLU A 242 33.90 11.44 -4.41
C GLU A 242 33.62 9.96 -4.73
N ASP A 243 33.02 9.65 -5.89
CA ASP A 243 32.56 8.30 -6.29
C ASP A 243 31.68 7.62 -5.21
N ALA A 244 30.78 8.39 -4.60
CA ALA A 244 29.91 7.94 -3.51
C ALA A 244 28.76 7.01 -3.97
N GLY A 245 28.79 6.53 -5.21
CA GLY A 245 27.77 5.68 -5.81
C GLY A 245 26.64 6.41 -6.56
N PRO A 246 25.57 5.70 -6.94
CA PRO A 246 24.46 6.27 -7.71
C PRO A 246 23.73 7.39 -6.95
N THR A 247 23.51 8.51 -7.65
CA THR A 247 22.81 9.68 -7.12
C THR A 247 21.63 10.10 -8.01
N PRO A 248 20.58 9.26 -8.10
CA PRO A 248 19.41 9.60 -8.88
C PRO A 248 18.72 10.83 -8.26
N ALA A 249 18.20 11.71 -9.11
CA ALA A 249 17.54 12.94 -8.69
C ALA A 249 16.18 13.04 -9.35
N HIS A 250 15.17 13.41 -8.56
CA HIS A 250 13.76 13.36 -8.95
C HIS A 250 13.07 14.67 -8.65
N ASP A 251 12.13 15.04 -9.51
CA ASP A 251 11.15 16.10 -9.26
C ASP A 251 9.88 15.44 -8.75
N ARG A 252 9.57 15.61 -7.45
CA ARG A 252 8.41 15.00 -6.80
C ARG A 252 7.23 15.97 -6.69
N THR A 253 7.22 17.03 -7.52
CA THR A 253 6.27 18.15 -7.48
C THR A 253 6.41 19.01 -6.21
N TYR A 254 6.28 18.41 -5.03
CA TYR A 254 6.32 19.05 -3.71
C TYR A 254 7.73 19.45 -3.26
N PHE A 255 8.73 18.72 -3.77
CA PHE A 255 10.15 18.97 -3.55
C PHE A 255 10.97 18.35 -4.68
N PHE A 256 12.19 18.85 -4.84
CA PHE A 256 13.20 18.23 -5.69
C PHE A 256 14.23 17.55 -4.79
N SER A 257 14.62 16.33 -5.12
CA SER A 257 15.54 15.59 -4.26
C SER A 257 16.53 14.73 -5.00
N LEU A 258 17.59 14.34 -4.30
CA LEU A 258 18.50 13.28 -4.71
C LEU A 258 18.57 12.21 -3.62
N TYR A 259 18.90 10.98 -4.03
CA TYR A 259 19.12 9.85 -3.13
C TYR A 259 20.58 9.42 -3.16
N VAL A 260 21.11 8.97 -2.03
CA VAL A 260 22.46 8.39 -1.92
C VAL A 260 22.49 7.38 -0.78
N ARG A 261 23.23 6.26 -0.97
CA ARG A 261 23.47 5.31 0.13
C ARG A 261 24.69 5.75 0.91
N GLU A 262 24.55 5.87 2.23
CA GLU A 262 25.70 6.08 3.12
C GLU A 262 26.53 4.77 3.25
N PRO A 263 27.79 4.82 3.73
CA PRO A 263 28.70 3.66 3.73
C PRO A 263 28.21 2.39 4.43
N GLY A 264 27.30 2.51 5.38
CA GLY A 264 26.60 1.43 6.10
C GLY A 264 25.39 0.85 5.35
N GLY A 265 24.97 1.47 4.24
CA GLY A 265 23.91 0.99 3.35
C GLY A 265 22.58 1.72 3.43
N SER A 266 22.36 2.54 4.47
CA SER A 266 21.10 3.28 4.66
C SER A 266 20.87 4.28 3.53
N LEU A 267 19.61 4.45 3.12
CA LEU A 267 19.27 5.39 2.06
C LEU A 267 19.02 6.78 2.67
N ILE A 268 19.79 7.76 2.20
CA ILE A 268 19.65 9.16 2.57
C ILE A 268 19.12 9.93 1.38
N GLU A 269 18.09 10.74 1.61
CA GLU A 269 17.55 11.68 0.64
C GLU A 269 17.96 13.11 1.04
N VAL A 270 18.25 13.95 0.05
CA VAL A 270 18.45 15.39 0.25
C VAL A 270 17.42 16.14 -0.59
N ALA A 271 16.43 16.72 0.08
CA ALA A 271 15.21 17.26 -0.53
C ALA A 271 15.07 18.77 -0.29
N THR A 272 14.63 19.51 -1.31
CA THR A 272 14.41 20.96 -1.20
C THR A 272 13.22 21.31 -0.31
N ASP A 273 13.33 22.36 0.49
CA ASP A 273 12.23 22.83 1.36
C ASP A 273 10.94 23.21 0.60
N GLY A 274 11.08 23.65 -0.65
CA GLY A 274 9.95 24.06 -1.50
C GLY A 274 9.78 23.19 -2.74
N PRO A 275 8.63 23.30 -3.44
CA PRO A 275 7.57 24.30 -3.19
C PRO A 275 6.62 24.00 -2.02
N GLY A 276 6.54 22.75 -1.54
CA GLY A 276 5.66 22.34 -0.43
C GLY A 276 4.28 21.85 -0.86
N MET A 277 3.47 21.43 0.12
CA MET A 277 2.20 20.72 -0.13
C MET A 277 1.05 21.61 -0.63
N THR A 278 1.18 22.93 -0.45
CA THR A 278 0.15 23.91 -0.83
C THR A 278 0.26 24.38 -2.28
N ILE A 279 1.17 23.80 -3.07
CA ILE A 279 1.37 24.19 -4.47
C ILE A 279 0.18 23.80 -5.36
N ASP A 280 -0.56 22.76 -4.99
CA ASP A 280 -1.64 22.14 -5.78
C ASP A 280 -2.93 21.86 -4.97
N GLU A 281 -2.97 22.23 -3.69
CA GLU A 281 -4.13 22.06 -2.81
C GLU A 281 -4.11 23.12 -1.71
N ASP A 282 -5.23 23.81 -1.50
CA ASP A 282 -5.32 24.86 -0.49
C ASP A 282 -5.22 24.28 0.92
N GLU A 283 -4.71 25.08 1.87
CA GLU A 283 -4.53 24.63 3.25
C GLU A 283 -5.77 23.97 3.86
N PRO A 284 -7.01 24.51 3.76
CA PRO A 284 -8.17 23.87 4.38
C PRO A 284 -8.51 22.50 3.79
N THR A 285 -8.09 22.23 2.55
CA THR A 285 -8.42 21.01 1.82
C THR A 285 -7.23 20.06 1.68
N LEU A 286 -6.05 20.38 2.23
CA LEU A 286 -4.88 19.50 2.20
C LEU A 286 -5.21 18.07 2.59
N GLY A 287 -4.75 17.14 1.75
CA GLY A 287 -4.90 15.71 1.94
C GLY A 287 -6.31 15.20 1.67
N THR A 288 -7.19 15.96 1.02
CA THR A 288 -8.54 15.48 0.63
C THR A 288 -8.57 14.94 -0.79
N ARG A 289 -7.73 15.44 -1.68
CA ARG A 289 -7.68 15.05 -3.09
C ARG A 289 -6.58 14.02 -3.35
N LEU A 290 -6.88 13.03 -4.19
CA LEU A 290 -5.88 12.11 -4.75
C LEU A 290 -5.16 12.77 -5.93
N PHE A 291 -3.83 12.80 -5.84
CA PHE A 291 -2.96 13.23 -6.93
C PHE A 291 -2.37 12.01 -7.64
N VAL A 292 -2.17 12.09 -8.95
CA VAL A 292 -1.50 11.05 -9.72
C VAL A 292 -0.38 11.72 -10.54
N PRO A 293 0.90 11.36 -10.30
CA PRO A 293 2.02 11.97 -11.01
C PRO A 293 1.89 11.86 -12.52
N GLY A 294 2.21 12.96 -13.23
CA GLY A 294 2.22 13.00 -14.71
C GLY A 294 0.86 13.19 -15.38
N GLN A 295 -0.24 13.34 -14.63
CA GLN A 295 -1.58 13.51 -15.20
C GLN A 295 -1.97 14.97 -15.44
N SER A 296 -2.85 15.18 -16.42
CA SER A 296 -3.36 16.49 -16.84
C SER A 296 -4.52 16.96 -15.95
N GLU A 297 -4.97 18.20 -16.16
CA GLU A 297 -6.01 18.89 -15.36
C GLU A 297 -7.39 18.19 -15.32
N ASN A 298 -7.60 17.11 -16.08
CA ASN A 298 -8.90 16.41 -16.20
C ASN A 298 -9.23 15.45 -15.03
N GLY A 299 -8.42 15.43 -13.97
CA GLY A 299 -8.61 14.56 -12.80
C GLY A 299 -7.81 13.26 -12.88
N PRO A 300 -7.78 12.47 -11.78
CA PRO A 300 -7.01 11.25 -11.72
C PRO A 300 -7.59 10.18 -12.65
N ASP A 301 -6.75 9.45 -13.38
CA ASP A 301 -7.16 8.31 -14.19
C ASP A 301 -7.89 7.28 -13.33
N GLU A 302 -9.14 7.01 -13.68
CA GLU A 302 -10.01 6.10 -12.95
C GLU A 302 -9.47 4.66 -12.96
N ASP A 303 -8.69 4.30 -13.99
CA ASP A 303 -8.04 2.98 -14.07
C ASP A 303 -6.88 2.85 -13.08
N ILE A 304 -6.28 3.97 -12.66
CA ILE A 304 -5.29 3.99 -11.58
C ILE A 304 -5.98 4.11 -10.23
N THR A 305 -6.98 4.99 -10.13
CA THR A 305 -7.71 5.26 -8.88
C THR A 305 -8.33 3.99 -8.30
N VAL A 306 -8.88 3.11 -9.15
CA VAL A 306 -9.47 1.84 -8.71
C VAL A 306 -8.44 0.87 -8.12
N LEU A 307 -7.16 0.99 -8.47
CA LEU A 307 -6.09 0.12 -7.95
C LEU A 307 -5.68 0.48 -6.53
N LEU A 308 -5.86 1.75 -6.15
CA LEU A 308 -5.43 2.26 -4.86
C LEU A 308 -6.42 1.85 -3.75
N PRO A 309 -5.92 1.43 -2.57
CA PRO A 309 -6.79 1.05 -1.48
C PRO A 309 -7.56 2.27 -0.95
N GLN A 310 -8.84 2.07 -0.63
CA GLN A 310 -9.70 3.06 0.00
C GLN A 310 -9.55 3.01 1.53
N PHE A 311 -9.71 4.17 2.16
CA PHE A 311 -9.68 4.32 3.62
C PHE A 311 -10.55 5.50 4.05
N GLY A 312 -11.03 5.45 5.28
CA GLY A 312 -11.75 6.56 5.93
C GLY A 312 -10.86 7.29 6.92
N LEU A 313 -10.99 8.61 7.01
CA LEU A 313 -10.41 9.42 8.08
C LEU A 313 -11.19 9.23 9.40
N PRO A 314 -10.63 9.62 10.56
CA PRO A 314 -11.34 9.55 11.82
C PRO A 314 -12.72 10.24 11.76
N GLY A 315 -13.77 9.46 12.03
CA GLY A 315 -15.17 9.93 11.99
C GLY A 315 -15.89 9.69 10.65
N GLU A 316 -15.17 9.29 9.60
CA GLU A 316 -15.76 8.87 8.33
C GLU A 316 -16.17 7.40 8.37
N GLU A 317 -17.11 7.03 7.48
CA GLU A 317 -17.47 5.64 7.26
C GLU A 317 -16.29 4.87 6.65
N ARG A 318 -16.12 3.60 7.06
CA ARG A 318 -15.04 2.73 6.56
C ARG A 318 -15.52 1.30 6.43
N PHE A 319 -14.93 0.57 5.48
CA PHE A 319 -15.10 -0.88 5.42
C PHE A 319 -14.39 -1.53 6.60
N ALA A 320 -15.15 -2.31 7.38
CA ALA A 320 -14.57 -3.15 8.41
C ALA A 320 -13.84 -4.31 7.73
N ALA A 321 -12.50 -4.27 7.71
CA ALA A 321 -11.69 -5.37 7.18
C ALA A 321 -12.08 -6.70 7.83
N ARG A 322 -12.22 -7.75 7.02
CA ARG A 322 -12.48 -9.12 7.48
C ARG A 322 -11.31 -10.00 7.12
N GLU A 323 -10.83 -10.76 8.11
CA GLU A 323 -9.93 -11.87 7.87
C GLU A 323 -10.73 -13.03 7.27
N LEU A 324 -10.55 -13.27 5.98
CA LEU A 324 -11.23 -14.30 5.20
C LEU A 324 -10.19 -15.22 4.54
N PRO A 325 -10.57 -16.40 4.01
CA PRO A 325 -9.62 -17.37 3.46
C PRO A 325 -8.71 -16.85 2.33
N PHE A 326 -9.13 -15.78 1.64
CA PHE A 326 -8.35 -15.10 0.61
C PHE A 326 -7.99 -13.68 1.05
N VAL A 327 -6.74 -13.28 0.78
CA VAL A 327 -6.38 -11.85 0.70
C VAL A 327 -7.21 -11.25 -0.42
N HIS A 328 -7.83 -10.09 -0.17
CA HIS A 328 -8.72 -9.47 -1.12
C HIS A 328 -8.73 -7.94 -1.02
N ARG A 329 -9.11 -7.31 -2.13
CA ARG A 329 -9.35 -5.87 -2.26
C ARG A 329 -10.82 -5.60 -2.37
N LEU A 330 -11.22 -4.51 -1.72
CA LEU A 330 -12.52 -3.92 -1.87
C LEU A 330 -12.37 -2.58 -2.59
N HIS A 331 -13.24 -2.34 -3.55
CA HIS A 331 -13.43 -1.02 -4.13
C HIS A 331 -14.93 -0.69 -4.12
N GLN A 332 -15.29 0.30 -3.30
CA GLN A 332 -16.63 0.86 -3.25
C GLN A 332 -16.75 1.98 -4.29
N PRO A 333 -17.74 1.90 -5.19
CA PRO A 333 -18.03 2.97 -6.12
C PRO A 333 -18.66 4.16 -5.39
N ALA A 334 -18.57 5.35 -5.98
CA ALA A 334 -19.19 6.55 -5.42
C ALA A 334 -20.72 6.45 -5.34
N GLU A 335 -21.35 5.77 -6.30
CA GLU A 335 -22.80 5.56 -6.38
C GLU A 335 -23.11 4.06 -6.45
N PRO A 336 -23.10 3.33 -5.32
CA PRO A 336 -23.34 1.90 -5.31
C PRO A 336 -24.78 1.57 -5.70
N ASP A 337 -24.96 0.67 -6.67
CA ASP A 337 -26.29 0.19 -7.09
C ASP A 337 -26.72 -1.09 -6.35
N GLY A 338 -25.86 -1.62 -5.47
CA GLY A 338 -26.06 -2.84 -4.70
C GLY A 338 -25.74 -4.14 -5.46
N THR A 339 -25.14 -4.06 -6.64
CA THR A 339 -24.52 -5.21 -7.32
C THR A 339 -23.08 -5.41 -6.83
N THR A 340 -22.55 -6.61 -7.03
CA THR A 340 -21.17 -6.95 -6.63
C THR A 340 -20.48 -7.77 -7.70
N LEU A 341 -19.21 -7.48 -7.98
CA LEU A 341 -18.35 -8.27 -8.85
C LEU A 341 -17.22 -8.89 -8.03
N PHE A 342 -17.21 -10.22 -7.92
CA PHE A 342 -16.06 -10.96 -7.41
C PHE A 342 -15.06 -11.19 -8.55
N LEU A 343 -13.79 -10.82 -8.37
CA LEU A 343 -12.78 -10.84 -9.40
C LEU A 343 -11.69 -11.87 -9.09
N LEU A 344 -11.44 -12.77 -10.04
CA LEU A 344 -10.40 -13.79 -9.95
C LEU A 344 -9.42 -13.64 -11.12
N HIS A 345 -8.20 -13.20 -10.82
CA HIS A 345 -7.16 -12.90 -11.80
C HIS A 345 -6.62 -14.13 -12.55
N GLY A 346 -5.88 -13.88 -13.63
CA GLY A 346 -5.17 -14.91 -14.41
C GLY A 346 -3.83 -15.32 -13.80
N SER A 347 -3.18 -16.32 -14.40
CA SER A 347 -1.84 -16.77 -13.99
C SER A 347 -0.82 -15.64 -14.10
N GLY A 348 0.11 -15.52 -13.15
CA GLY A 348 1.16 -14.49 -13.19
C GLY A 348 0.70 -13.07 -12.83
N ALA A 349 -0.57 -12.89 -12.48
CA ALA A 349 -1.17 -11.61 -12.08
C ALA A 349 -1.45 -11.57 -10.56
N ASN A 350 -2.18 -10.56 -10.12
CA ASN A 350 -2.56 -10.37 -8.72
C ASN A 350 -3.99 -9.79 -8.62
N GLU A 351 -4.46 -9.55 -7.41
CA GLU A 351 -5.80 -9.07 -7.12
C GLU A 351 -6.13 -7.66 -7.66
N LEU A 352 -5.15 -6.91 -8.20
CA LEU A 352 -5.38 -5.61 -8.79
C LEU A 352 -5.68 -5.69 -10.30
N SER A 353 -5.31 -6.79 -10.96
CA SER A 353 -5.22 -6.84 -12.43
C SER A 353 -6.57 -6.71 -13.16
N LEU A 354 -7.67 -7.07 -12.51
CA LEU A 354 -9.02 -7.03 -13.10
C LEU A 354 -9.84 -5.81 -12.66
N LEU A 355 -9.36 -5.02 -11.70
CA LEU A 355 -10.10 -3.86 -11.19
C LEU A 355 -10.44 -2.83 -12.30
N PRO A 356 -9.53 -2.44 -13.21
CA PRO A 356 -9.86 -1.50 -14.28
C PRO A 356 -10.90 -2.04 -15.26
N LEU A 357 -10.80 -3.33 -15.62
CA LEU A 357 -11.76 -3.99 -16.50
C LEU A 357 -13.16 -4.02 -15.85
N ALA A 358 -13.23 -4.45 -14.59
CA ALA A 358 -14.48 -4.58 -13.85
C ALA A 358 -15.16 -3.23 -13.63
N ARG A 359 -14.39 -2.18 -13.29
CA ARG A 359 -14.90 -0.81 -13.16
C ARG A 359 -15.53 -0.31 -14.47
N LYS A 360 -14.89 -0.55 -15.62
CA LYS A 360 -15.47 -0.20 -16.93
C LYS A 360 -16.72 -0.99 -17.26
N ALA A 361 -16.77 -2.27 -16.86
CA ALA A 361 -17.90 -3.14 -17.13
C ALA A 361 -19.12 -2.85 -16.23
N ALA A 362 -18.89 -2.50 -14.97
CA ALA A 362 -19.92 -2.27 -13.95
C ALA A 362 -19.47 -1.16 -12.98
N PRO A 363 -19.57 0.13 -13.38
CA PRO A 363 -18.99 1.25 -12.63
C PRO A 363 -19.60 1.49 -11.24
N ASN A 364 -20.81 0.97 -11.01
CA ASN A 364 -21.57 1.16 -9.77
C ASN A 364 -21.63 -0.11 -8.90
N ALA A 365 -20.87 -1.14 -9.26
CA ALA A 365 -20.78 -2.37 -8.47
C ALA A 365 -19.68 -2.28 -7.40
N LEU A 366 -19.92 -2.92 -6.24
CA LEU A 366 -18.85 -3.23 -5.31
C LEU A 366 -17.89 -4.22 -5.98
N LEU A 367 -16.60 -3.92 -6.02
CA LEU A 367 -15.59 -4.86 -6.54
C LEU A 367 -14.92 -5.58 -5.37
N VAL A 368 -14.86 -6.92 -5.46
CA VAL A 368 -14.20 -7.80 -4.48
C VAL A 368 -13.15 -8.62 -5.22
N ALA A 369 -11.90 -8.20 -5.20
CA ALA A 369 -10.84 -8.84 -5.98
C ALA A 369 -9.94 -9.71 -5.13
N LEU A 370 -9.78 -10.98 -5.49
CA LEU A 370 -9.10 -11.99 -4.68
C LEU A 370 -7.67 -12.24 -5.18
N ARG A 371 -6.74 -12.48 -4.25
CA ARG A 371 -5.39 -12.95 -4.56
C ARG A 371 -5.34 -14.48 -4.47
N GLY A 372 -4.88 -15.14 -5.53
CA GLY A 372 -4.66 -16.59 -5.52
C GLY A 372 -3.77 -17.07 -4.36
N ARG A 373 -4.10 -18.24 -3.79
CA ARG A 373 -3.42 -18.83 -2.61
C ARG A 373 -2.25 -19.74 -2.97
N SER A 374 -2.15 -20.14 -4.24
CA SER A 374 -1.04 -20.90 -4.79
C SER A 374 0.00 -19.96 -5.42
N LEU A 375 1.23 -20.43 -5.61
CA LEU A 375 2.31 -19.68 -6.24
C LEU A 375 2.80 -20.40 -7.50
N GLU A 376 3.03 -19.63 -8.56
CA GLU A 376 3.61 -20.06 -9.82
C GLU A 376 4.79 -19.13 -10.15
N GLU A 377 6.01 -19.66 -10.10
CA GLU A 377 7.25 -18.87 -10.31
C GLU A 377 7.32 -17.60 -9.43
N GLY A 378 6.71 -17.66 -8.25
CA GLY A 378 6.65 -16.53 -7.30
C GLY A 378 5.43 -15.60 -7.48
N ALA A 379 4.62 -15.78 -8.52
CA ALA A 379 3.39 -15.02 -8.73
C ALA A 379 2.15 -15.77 -8.23
N PRO A 380 1.12 -15.07 -7.71
CA PRO A 380 -0.13 -15.70 -7.28
C PRO A 380 -0.85 -16.48 -8.38
N ARG A 381 -1.50 -17.58 -7.98
CA ARG A 381 -2.37 -18.45 -8.78
C ARG A 381 -3.47 -19.05 -7.89
N PHE A 382 -4.59 -19.47 -8.47
CA PHE A 382 -5.71 -20.02 -7.69
C PHE A 382 -5.58 -21.51 -7.33
N TYR A 383 -4.80 -22.30 -8.05
CA TYR A 383 -4.57 -23.72 -7.77
C TYR A 383 -3.31 -24.22 -8.50
N ARG A 384 -2.69 -25.30 -8.02
CA ARG A 384 -1.43 -25.85 -8.55
C ARG A 384 -1.56 -26.38 -9.98
N ARG A 385 -0.54 -26.07 -10.79
CA ARG A 385 -0.40 -26.51 -12.19
C ARG A 385 0.69 -27.59 -12.28
N LEU A 386 0.39 -28.68 -13.00
CA LEU A 386 1.32 -29.79 -13.25
C LEU A 386 1.91 -29.75 -14.66
N GLY A 387 1.18 -29.14 -15.61
CA GLY A 387 1.60 -28.91 -16.98
C GLY A 387 0.75 -27.83 -17.64
N ALA A 388 0.93 -27.56 -18.94
CA ALA A 388 0.24 -26.46 -19.62
C ALA A 388 -1.30 -26.52 -19.49
N THR A 389 -1.88 -27.73 -19.51
CA THR A 389 -3.32 -28.00 -19.42
C THR A 389 -3.66 -29.09 -18.40
N THR A 390 -2.69 -29.51 -17.58
CA THR A 390 -2.88 -30.51 -16.53
C THR A 390 -2.68 -29.88 -15.16
N PHE A 391 -3.60 -30.17 -14.23
CA PHE A 391 -3.72 -29.46 -12.96
C PHE A 391 -3.91 -30.42 -11.80
N ASP A 392 -3.50 -30.00 -10.61
CA ASP A 392 -3.69 -30.77 -9.38
C ASP A 392 -5.17 -30.76 -8.98
N GLN A 393 -5.88 -31.86 -9.26
CA GLN A 393 -7.33 -31.98 -9.06
C GLN A 393 -7.73 -31.86 -7.58
N ALA A 394 -6.90 -32.37 -6.66
CA ALA A 394 -7.16 -32.27 -5.23
C ALA A 394 -7.00 -30.82 -4.76
N ASP A 395 -6.00 -30.10 -5.28
CA ASP A 395 -5.81 -28.68 -4.99
C ASP A 395 -6.97 -27.85 -5.55
N ILE A 396 -7.46 -28.12 -6.77
CA ILE A 396 -8.66 -27.45 -7.31
C ILE A 396 -9.87 -27.62 -6.39
N ALA A 397 -10.11 -28.84 -5.89
CA ALA A 397 -11.24 -29.10 -4.99
C ALA A 397 -11.12 -28.33 -3.67
N ASN A 398 -9.92 -28.33 -3.06
CA ASN A 398 -9.65 -27.59 -1.83
C ASN A 398 -9.80 -26.07 -2.03
N GLU A 399 -9.37 -25.54 -3.17
CA GLU A 399 -9.46 -24.11 -3.48
C GLU A 399 -10.89 -23.69 -3.82
N ALA A 400 -11.70 -24.58 -4.40
CA ALA A 400 -13.13 -24.35 -4.59
C ALA A 400 -13.89 -24.32 -3.24
N GLU A 401 -13.54 -25.19 -2.29
CA GLU A 401 -14.09 -25.17 -0.93
C GLU A 401 -13.69 -23.87 -0.18
N ALA A 402 -12.42 -23.46 -0.30
CA ALA A 402 -11.97 -22.20 0.28
C ALA A 402 -12.67 -20.99 -0.36
N LEU A 403 -12.89 -21.02 -1.68
CA LEU A 403 -13.64 -19.97 -2.37
C LEU A 403 -15.09 -19.92 -1.87
N ALA A 404 -15.72 -21.08 -1.66
CA ALA A 404 -17.07 -21.12 -1.09
C ALA A 404 -17.12 -20.50 0.32
N ALA A 405 -16.21 -20.88 1.21
CA ALA A 405 -16.11 -20.29 2.54
C ALA A 405 -15.83 -18.78 2.50
N PHE A 406 -15.02 -18.32 1.53
CA PHE A 406 -14.79 -16.89 1.30
C PHE A 406 -16.07 -16.17 0.87
N ILE A 407 -16.83 -16.72 -0.08
CA ILE A 407 -18.06 -16.12 -0.60
C ILE A 407 -19.08 -15.95 0.53
N GLU A 408 -19.30 -16.98 1.33
CA GLU A 408 -20.22 -16.94 2.47
C GLU A 408 -19.75 -15.94 3.53
N GLY A 409 -18.45 -15.96 3.85
CA GLY A 409 -17.85 -15.02 4.79
C GLY A 409 -17.90 -13.57 4.32
N ALA A 410 -17.69 -13.32 3.03
CA ALA A 410 -17.80 -12.00 2.41
C ALA A 410 -19.25 -11.52 2.38
N ALA A 411 -20.20 -12.39 2.02
CA ALA A 411 -21.62 -12.09 2.03
C ALA A 411 -22.10 -11.64 3.41
N SER A 412 -21.80 -12.43 4.44
CA SER A 412 -22.17 -12.07 5.82
C SER A 412 -21.34 -10.89 6.34
N GLY A 413 -20.05 -10.82 6.02
CA GLY A 413 -19.11 -9.87 6.61
C GLY A 413 -19.20 -8.45 6.05
N TYR A 414 -19.61 -8.34 4.79
CA TYR A 414 -19.73 -7.09 4.03
C TYR A 414 -21.16 -6.76 3.61
N GLY A 415 -22.14 -7.63 3.90
CA GLY A 415 -23.54 -7.40 3.53
C GLY A 415 -23.80 -7.55 2.03
N ILE A 416 -23.08 -8.45 1.36
CA ILE A 416 -23.24 -8.68 -0.08
C ILE A 416 -24.45 -9.57 -0.34
N ASP A 417 -25.34 -9.11 -1.21
CA ASP A 417 -26.44 -9.91 -1.77
C ASP A 417 -25.92 -10.80 -2.91
N LEU A 418 -25.77 -12.10 -2.64
CA LEU A 418 -25.30 -13.07 -3.64
C LEU A 418 -26.28 -13.24 -4.82
N GLY A 419 -27.56 -12.89 -4.67
CA GLY A 419 -28.50 -12.85 -5.79
C GLY A 419 -28.19 -11.74 -6.80
N ARG A 420 -27.41 -10.73 -6.38
CA ARG A 420 -26.96 -9.60 -7.22
C ARG A 420 -25.45 -9.61 -7.45
N ALA A 421 -24.79 -10.71 -7.11
CA ALA A 421 -23.36 -10.90 -7.32
C ALA A 421 -23.06 -11.59 -8.65
N THR A 422 -21.99 -11.17 -9.30
CA THR A 422 -21.41 -11.80 -10.49
C THR A 422 -19.96 -12.17 -10.22
N PHE A 423 -19.56 -13.37 -10.64
CA PHE A 423 -18.21 -13.88 -10.49
C PHE A 423 -17.46 -13.79 -11.82
N LEU A 424 -16.50 -12.87 -11.91
CA LEU A 424 -15.71 -12.62 -13.10
C LEU A 424 -14.31 -13.18 -12.92
N GLY A 425 -13.96 -14.15 -13.75
CA GLY A 425 -12.63 -14.73 -13.78
C GLY A 425 -11.93 -14.52 -15.11
N TYR A 426 -10.61 -14.47 -15.07
CA TYR A 426 -9.75 -14.51 -16.25
C TYR A 426 -8.83 -15.74 -16.22
N SER A 427 -8.79 -16.50 -17.31
CA SER A 427 -7.90 -17.66 -17.49
C SER A 427 -7.99 -18.62 -16.30
N ASN A 428 -6.92 -18.80 -15.52
CA ASN A 428 -6.92 -19.63 -14.31
C ASN A 428 -8.00 -19.26 -13.28
N GLY A 429 -8.28 -17.98 -13.05
CA GLY A 429 -9.34 -17.53 -12.16
C GLY A 429 -10.74 -17.91 -12.68
N ALA A 430 -10.94 -17.82 -14.00
CA ALA A 430 -12.17 -18.29 -14.65
C ALA A 430 -12.33 -19.81 -14.50
N ASN A 431 -11.24 -20.56 -14.61
CA ASN A 431 -11.26 -22.00 -14.41
C ASN A 431 -11.67 -22.38 -12.97
N LEU A 432 -11.18 -21.65 -11.95
CA LEU A 432 -11.60 -21.91 -10.57
C LEU A 432 -13.10 -21.63 -10.38
N ILE A 433 -13.64 -20.56 -10.97
CA ILE A 433 -15.10 -20.30 -10.96
C ILE A 433 -15.83 -21.47 -11.63
N ALA A 434 -15.37 -21.91 -12.81
CA ALA A 434 -15.98 -23.03 -13.52
C ALA A 434 -15.96 -24.32 -12.69
N ALA A 435 -14.86 -24.65 -12.01
CA ALA A 435 -14.79 -25.79 -11.10
C ALA A 435 -15.75 -25.65 -9.92
N THR A 436 -15.82 -24.45 -9.34
CA THR A 436 -16.66 -24.15 -8.17
C THR A 436 -18.15 -24.30 -8.50
N LEU A 437 -18.58 -23.95 -9.73
CA LEU A 437 -19.96 -24.21 -10.18
C LEU A 437 -20.36 -25.69 -10.00
N PHE A 438 -19.47 -26.62 -10.37
CA PHE A 438 -19.75 -28.06 -10.27
C PHE A 438 -19.52 -28.64 -8.87
N LEU A 439 -18.51 -28.13 -8.15
CA LEU A 439 -18.15 -28.65 -6.82
C LEU A 439 -18.99 -28.06 -5.68
N GLN A 440 -19.55 -26.86 -5.88
CA GLN A 440 -20.33 -26.10 -4.91
C GLN A 440 -21.60 -25.52 -5.59
N PRO A 441 -22.49 -26.38 -6.11
CA PRO A 441 -23.64 -25.94 -6.89
C PRO A 441 -24.61 -25.07 -6.09
N GLY A 442 -25.20 -24.07 -6.75
CA GLY A 442 -26.17 -23.13 -6.16
C GLY A 442 -25.55 -21.90 -5.48
N LEU A 443 -24.23 -21.88 -5.24
CA LEU A 443 -23.54 -20.75 -4.62
C LEU A 443 -23.31 -19.58 -5.59
N ILE A 444 -22.92 -19.88 -6.83
CA ILE A 444 -22.66 -18.90 -7.89
C ILE A 444 -23.82 -18.96 -8.89
N ARG A 445 -24.58 -17.87 -9.01
CA ARG A 445 -25.68 -17.76 -10.00
C ARG A 445 -25.30 -17.04 -11.28
N ARG A 446 -24.27 -16.20 -11.25
CA ARG A 446 -23.81 -15.43 -12.42
C ARG A 446 -22.31 -15.52 -12.53
N ALA A 447 -21.82 -16.00 -13.68
CA ALA A 447 -20.40 -16.15 -13.93
C ALA A 447 -19.99 -15.58 -15.29
N VAL A 448 -18.86 -14.87 -15.30
CA VAL A 448 -18.17 -14.39 -16.50
C VAL A 448 -16.82 -15.10 -16.55
N LEU A 449 -16.64 -15.91 -17.59
CA LEU A 449 -15.47 -16.76 -17.79
C LEU A 449 -14.68 -16.26 -19.00
N LEU A 450 -13.64 -15.47 -18.75
CA LEU A 450 -12.79 -14.91 -19.80
C LEU A 450 -11.64 -15.87 -20.10
N ARG A 451 -11.49 -16.29 -21.36
CA ARG A 451 -10.39 -17.17 -21.83
C ARG A 451 -10.23 -18.44 -20.99
N SER A 452 -11.36 -19.07 -20.67
CA SER A 452 -11.42 -20.20 -19.75
C SER A 452 -11.40 -21.56 -20.44
N MET A 453 -11.11 -22.59 -19.66
CA MET A 453 -11.32 -24.00 -19.99
C MET A 453 -11.89 -24.72 -18.76
N MET A 454 -12.44 -25.93 -18.96
CA MET A 454 -12.82 -26.78 -17.83
C MET A 454 -11.57 -27.39 -17.18
N PRO A 455 -11.27 -27.12 -15.89
CA PRO A 455 -10.05 -27.66 -15.26
C PRO A 455 -10.26 -29.04 -14.61
N LEU A 456 -11.52 -29.50 -14.47
CA LEU A 456 -11.85 -30.77 -13.86
C LEU A 456 -11.72 -31.91 -14.87
N GLU A 457 -10.92 -32.93 -14.53
CA GLU A 457 -10.78 -34.15 -15.34
C GLU A 457 -12.04 -35.03 -15.24
N THR A 458 -12.64 -35.08 -14.06
CA THR A 458 -13.93 -35.73 -13.81
C THR A 458 -14.92 -34.71 -13.27
N ILE A 459 -15.95 -34.41 -14.06
CA ILE A 459 -16.98 -33.44 -13.70
C ILE A 459 -18.05 -34.16 -12.87
N PRO A 460 -18.28 -33.78 -11.61
CA PRO A 460 -19.34 -34.38 -10.80
C PRO A 460 -20.73 -33.97 -11.32
N PRO A 461 -21.77 -34.78 -11.09
CA PRO A 461 -23.14 -34.35 -11.35
C PRO A 461 -23.48 -33.10 -10.52
N ALA A 462 -24.01 -32.08 -11.18
CA ALA A 462 -24.45 -30.83 -10.56
C ALA A 462 -25.73 -30.33 -11.24
N ASP A 463 -26.57 -29.63 -10.49
CA ASP A 463 -27.71 -28.88 -11.02
C ASP A 463 -27.35 -27.40 -11.04
N LEU A 464 -27.21 -26.84 -12.24
CA LEU A 464 -26.90 -25.44 -12.49
C LEU A 464 -28.11 -24.68 -13.05
N SER A 465 -29.32 -25.21 -12.85
CA SER A 465 -30.56 -24.53 -13.23
C SER A 465 -30.66 -23.17 -12.53
N GLY A 466 -30.93 -22.12 -13.32
CA GLY A 466 -30.96 -20.74 -12.82
C GLY A 466 -29.59 -20.08 -12.69
N THR A 467 -28.52 -20.72 -13.19
CA THR A 467 -27.20 -20.11 -13.32
C THR A 467 -27.01 -19.55 -14.74
N GLU A 468 -26.62 -18.28 -14.83
CA GLU A 468 -26.31 -17.58 -16.08
C GLU A 468 -24.78 -17.49 -16.25
N VAL A 469 -24.26 -17.97 -17.38
CA VAL A 469 -22.81 -17.99 -17.64
C VAL A 469 -22.49 -17.30 -18.96
N LEU A 470 -21.63 -16.29 -18.93
CA LEU A 470 -20.97 -15.72 -20.10
C LEU A 470 -19.58 -16.32 -20.27
N ILE A 471 -19.30 -16.88 -21.44
CA ILE A 471 -17.95 -17.28 -21.85
C ILE A 471 -17.47 -16.33 -22.94
N VAL A 472 -16.33 -15.68 -22.72
CA VAL A 472 -15.71 -14.79 -23.72
C VAL A 472 -14.37 -15.38 -24.17
N SER A 473 -14.34 -15.87 -25.41
CA SER A 473 -13.17 -16.47 -26.04
C SER A 473 -12.46 -15.50 -26.98
N GLY A 474 -11.16 -15.69 -27.15
CA GLY A 474 -10.38 -15.07 -28.21
C GLY A 474 -10.34 -15.99 -29.44
N ALA A 475 -10.59 -15.43 -30.62
CA ALA A 475 -10.56 -16.17 -31.89
C ALA A 475 -9.19 -16.79 -32.18
N ASP A 476 -8.12 -16.17 -31.67
CA ASP A 476 -6.73 -16.62 -31.84
C ASP A 476 -6.16 -17.26 -30.55
N ASP A 477 -7.00 -17.54 -29.55
CA ASP A 477 -6.58 -18.17 -28.29
C ASP A 477 -6.27 -19.66 -28.49
N SER A 478 -5.04 -20.06 -28.19
CA SER A 478 -4.59 -21.46 -28.21
C SER A 478 -5.40 -22.40 -27.31
N PHE A 479 -6.09 -21.88 -26.30
CA PHE A 479 -6.94 -22.65 -25.39
C PHE A 479 -8.41 -22.72 -25.84
N ASP A 480 -8.86 -22.02 -26.90
CA ASP A 480 -10.26 -22.11 -27.35
C ASP A 480 -10.65 -23.53 -27.79
N ALA A 481 -9.67 -24.37 -28.16
CA ALA A 481 -9.88 -25.79 -28.42
C ALA A 481 -10.57 -26.55 -27.27
N TYR A 482 -10.46 -26.06 -26.03
CA TYR A 482 -11.10 -26.66 -24.84
C TYR A 482 -12.50 -26.10 -24.54
N ARG A 483 -12.90 -24.98 -25.15
CA ARG A 483 -14.21 -24.34 -24.93
C ARG A 483 -15.39 -25.27 -25.22
N PRO A 484 -15.44 -26.04 -26.34
CA PRO A 484 -16.62 -26.85 -26.65
C PRO A 484 -16.98 -27.84 -25.54
N ALA A 485 -15.99 -28.46 -24.90
CA ALA A 485 -16.20 -29.36 -23.77
C ALA A 485 -16.74 -28.63 -22.53
N GLN A 486 -16.21 -27.44 -22.24
CA GLN A 486 -16.70 -26.59 -21.14
C GLN A 486 -18.16 -26.16 -21.36
N VAL A 487 -18.49 -25.70 -22.56
CA VAL A 487 -19.87 -25.29 -22.94
C VAL A 487 -20.83 -26.48 -22.82
N ALA A 488 -20.44 -27.65 -23.33
CA ALA A 488 -21.25 -28.86 -23.27
C ALA A 488 -21.50 -29.31 -21.82
N ALA A 489 -20.49 -29.22 -20.95
CA ALA A 489 -20.63 -29.57 -19.53
C ALA A 489 -21.59 -28.62 -18.80
N LEU A 490 -21.44 -27.29 -19.00
CA LEU A 490 -22.30 -26.29 -18.37
C LEU A 490 -23.76 -26.41 -18.82
N ALA A 491 -23.99 -26.49 -20.14
CA ALA A 491 -25.32 -26.65 -20.70
C ALA A 491 -25.96 -27.99 -20.30
N GLY A 492 -25.17 -29.07 -20.27
CA GLY A 492 -25.61 -30.40 -19.83
C GLY A 492 -26.03 -30.47 -18.35
N ALA A 493 -25.50 -29.56 -17.53
CA ALA A 493 -25.88 -29.39 -16.12
C ALA A 493 -27.00 -28.36 -15.89
N GLY A 494 -27.53 -27.73 -16.95
CA GLY A 494 -28.69 -26.84 -16.88
C GLY A 494 -28.38 -25.34 -16.82
N ALA A 495 -27.12 -24.92 -16.98
CA ALA A 495 -26.75 -23.50 -16.99
C ALA A 495 -27.13 -22.79 -18.31
N GLU A 496 -27.64 -21.56 -18.21
CA GLU A 496 -27.88 -20.69 -19.37
C GLU A 496 -26.55 -20.10 -19.85
N THR A 497 -25.99 -20.67 -20.91
CA THR A 497 -24.65 -20.32 -21.39
C THR A 497 -24.69 -19.43 -22.63
N THR A 498 -24.14 -18.22 -22.51
CA THR A 498 -23.88 -17.31 -23.63
C THR A 498 -22.40 -17.37 -23.99
N VAL A 499 -22.08 -17.53 -25.28
CA VAL A 499 -20.70 -17.55 -25.77
C VAL A 499 -20.47 -16.38 -26.73
N VAL A 500 -19.45 -15.58 -26.46
CA VAL A 500 -19.00 -14.48 -27.32
C VAL A 500 -17.56 -14.75 -27.75
N MET A 501 -17.30 -14.56 -29.04
CA MET A 501 -15.96 -14.67 -29.63
C MET A 501 -15.47 -13.28 -30.00
N LEU A 502 -14.29 -12.89 -29.51
CA LEU A 502 -13.65 -11.62 -29.81
C LEU A 502 -12.45 -11.82 -30.74
N SER A 503 -12.11 -10.79 -31.51
CA SER A 503 -10.88 -10.77 -32.33
C SER A 503 -9.66 -10.50 -31.44
N ALA A 504 -9.31 -11.46 -30.59
CA ALA A 504 -8.21 -11.38 -29.61
C ALA A 504 -7.54 -12.74 -29.43
N GLY A 505 -6.34 -12.75 -28.86
CA GLY A 505 -5.67 -13.95 -28.36
C GLY A 505 -6.09 -14.30 -26.94
N HIS A 506 -5.15 -14.83 -26.16
CA HIS A 506 -5.38 -15.18 -24.75
C HIS A 506 -5.40 -13.95 -23.83
N GLU A 507 -4.87 -12.81 -24.28
CA GLU A 507 -4.89 -11.55 -23.57
C GLU A 507 -6.29 -10.93 -23.50
N LEU A 508 -6.46 -10.02 -22.53
CA LEU A 508 -7.64 -9.17 -22.44
C LEU A 508 -7.61 -8.12 -23.55
N SER A 509 -8.78 -7.88 -24.14
CA SER A 509 -9.07 -6.91 -25.18
C SER A 509 -9.88 -5.73 -24.61
N PRO A 510 -9.79 -4.52 -25.18
CA PRO A 510 -10.69 -3.41 -24.86
C PRO A 510 -12.18 -3.74 -25.02
N GLU A 511 -12.52 -4.71 -25.87
CA GLU A 511 -13.91 -5.15 -26.11
C GLU A 511 -14.48 -6.01 -24.98
N ASP A 512 -13.64 -6.61 -24.13
CA ASP A 512 -14.09 -7.48 -23.03
C ASP A 512 -15.00 -6.70 -22.06
N ALA A 513 -14.64 -5.47 -21.67
CA ALA A 513 -15.46 -4.65 -20.76
C ALA A 513 -16.85 -4.36 -21.34
N GLY A 514 -16.92 -3.99 -22.62
CA GLY A 514 -18.18 -3.69 -23.30
C GLY A 514 -19.07 -4.93 -23.46
N THR A 515 -18.45 -6.08 -23.70
CA THR A 515 -19.13 -7.39 -23.78
C THR A 515 -19.76 -7.76 -22.44
N ILE A 516 -18.99 -7.65 -21.36
CA ILE A 516 -19.45 -7.92 -20.00
C ILE A 516 -20.58 -6.98 -19.62
N ALA A 517 -20.40 -5.67 -19.84
CA ALA A 517 -21.41 -4.66 -19.52
C ALA A 517 -22.74 -4.91 -20.27
N SER A 518 -22.65 -5.31 -21.53
CA SER A 518 -23.83 -5.61 -22.34
C SER A 518 -24.57 -6.86 -21.86
N TRP A 519 -23.83 -7.90 -21.47
CA TRP A 519 -24.41 -9.10 -20.88
C TRP A 519 -25.07 -8.81 -19.53
N LEU A 520 -24.38 -8.09 -18.62
CA LEU A 520 -24.93 -7.72 -17.31
C LEU A 520 -26.23 -6.93 -17.41
N ARG A 521 -26.35 -6.02 -18.39
CA ARG A 521 -27.59 -5.25 -18.64
C ARG A 521 -28.73 -6.08 -19.24
N ALA A 522 -28.41 -7.19 -19.90
CA ALA A 522 -29.41 -8.06 -20.52
C ALA A 522 -30.01 -9.06 -19.52
N LEU A 523 -29.37 -9.26 -18.36
CA LEU A 523 -29.87 -10.17 -17.33
C LEU A 523 -31.19 -9.64 -16.75
N PRO A 524 -32.14 -10.53 -16.41
CA PRO A 524 -33.39 -10.11 -15.77
C PRO A 524 -33.10 -9.37 -14.47
N ALA A 525 -33.82 -8.26 -14.25
CA ALA A 525 -33.84 -7.63 -12.94
C ALA A 525 -34.40 -8.64 -11.94
N HIS A 526 -33.60 -9.00 -10.92
CA HIS A 526 -34.02 -9.96 -9.91
C HIS A 526 -35.30 -9.44 -9.24
N GLN A 527 -36.41 -10.19 -9.37
CA GLN A 527 -37.51 -10.03 -8.44
C GLN A 527 -37.02 -10.54 -7.10
N ALA A 528 -36.96 -9.67 -6.10
CA ALA A 528 -36.70 -10.08 -4.72
C ALA A 528 -37.78 -11.09 -4.32
N LEU A 529 -37.36 -12.29 -3.91
CA LEU A 529 -38.24 -13.29 -3.29
C LEU A 529 -38.53 -12.91 -1.84
#